data_AF-A0A2N7Q470-F1
#
_entry.id   AF-A0A2N7Q470-F1
#
_cell.length_a   1.000
_cell.length_b   1.000
_cell.length_c   1.000
_cell.angle_alpha   90.00
_cell.angle_beta   90.00
_cell.angle_gamma   90.00
#
_symmetry.space_group_name_H-M   'P 1'
#
loop_
_entity.id
_entity.type
_entity.pdbx_description
1 polymer ?
#
loop_
_entity_poly.entity_id
_entity_poly.type
_entity_poly.pdbx_seq_one_letter_code
_entity_poly.pdbx_strand_id
1 'polypeptide(L)'
;MKKLALIIVFSFLYLNVGFSKDFLTELSLLNKALKLVEKDPSKAKTLIKEVISYNDPITKSDALVVYAYLSKDSNNLKNILDKVDTHRLTRGFVYEYYRLLARVDKSIMSKKPCFFQDKKNELMGNELAIKNALKGGCYYFAYVISQNSNSKYAIMARFYHYLFTNDFNRANEELSKLKPYSNYQRLQDFYENYIYRDLFFKDEPRALIDYAKYVPDSFYKYFYEGISYFEIGDYKDASVSFKKASYYDKTGASYYWLYKSTKNKKYLEKASNYDSFYGTLAKLKLHKPIYAKFLRCPSYKPDRKVKEFKEIMDYGFNSYLYSYYKDKSFTKKEMCEIFHINPNFFMIKNRDWNAYPLVFLKYIPKDTVSPNLVLSIIRMESFYNPIARTYWAFPDKKSTTVGLMQVKDSTGMFVAKRFNLPFVDDMKNPKYSILYGSYYLYYVYSLWNKNLVKAVASYNAGPGNVSKYKDFNDWLLFVEHIPNTINRHYVKKVLNFYWHYKYALAR
;
A
#
# COMPACT_ATOMS: atom_id res chain seq x y z
N MET A 1 -40.57 -1.37 -22.72
CA MET A 1 -39.54 -1.31 -23.81
C MET A 1 -38.17 -0.81 -23.35
N LYS A 2 -38.02 0.27 -22.55
CA LYS A 2 -36.70 0.72 -22.04
C LYS A 2 -35.96 -0.28 -21.10
N LYS A 3 -36.68 -1.16 -20.37
CA LYS A 3 -36.07 -2.24 -19.57
C LYS A 3 -35.52 -3.41 -20.40
N LEU A 4 -36.09 -3.66 -21.59
CA LEU A 4 -35.59 -4.72 -22.49
C LEU A 4 -34.29 -4.27 -23.18
N ALA A 5 -34.20 -2.99 -23.54
CA ALA A 5 -32.99 -2.40 -24.10
C ALA A 5 -31.80 -2.41 -23.11
N LEU A 6 -32.03 -2.22 -21.80
CA LEU A 6 -30.96 -2.25 -20.80
C LEU A 6 -30.38 -3.66 -20.59
N ILE A 7 -31.23 -4.70 -20.66
CA ILE A 7 -30.80 -6.10 -20.55
C ILE A 7 -29.98 -6.50 -21.79
N ILE A 8 -30.38 -6.03 -22.98
CA ILE A 8 -29.63 -6.25 -24.23
C ILE A 8 -28.29 -5.51 -24.20
N VAL A 9 -28.23 -4.27 -23.72
CA VAL A 9 -26.96 -3.51 -23.59
C VAL A 9 -26.02 -4.13 -22.55
N PHE A 10 -26.54 -4.63 -21.42
CA PHE A 10 -25.72 -5.33 -20.41
C PHE A 10 -25.21 -6.70 -20.90
N SER A 11 -26.00 -7.45 -21.68
CA SER A 11 -25.54 -8.70 -22.27
C SER A 11 -24.54 -8.49 -23.42
N PHE A 12 -24.65 -7.38 -24.16
CA PHE A 12 -23.64 -6.96 -25.14
C PHE A 12 -22.30 -6.53 -24.50
N LEU A 13 -22.32 -5.98 -23.28
CA LEU A 13 -21.10 -5.63 -22.53
C LEU A 13 -20.35 -6.88 -22.05
N TYR A 14 -21.03 -7.96 -21.66
CA TYR A 14 -20.38 -9.25 -21.37
C TYR A 14 -19.75 -9.88 -22.62
N LEU A 15 -20.42 -9.75 -23.77
CA LEU A 15 -19.91 -10.26 -25.05
C LEU A 15 -18.67 -9.49 -25.57
N ASN A 16 -18.57 -8.19 -25.29
CA ASN A 16 -17.42 -7.38 -25.73
C ASN A 16 -16.18 -7.44 -24.82
N VAL A 17 -16.30 -8.00 -23.61
CA VAL A 17 -15.15 -8.20 -22.70
C VAL A 17 -14.83 -9.70 -22.49
N GLY A 18 -15.66 -10.60 -23.01
CA GLY A 18 -15.38 -12.04 -23.06
C GLY A 18 -15.52 -12.78 -21.73
N PHE A 19 -16.39 -12.30 -20.82
CA PHE A 19 -16.69 -12.96 -19.55
C PHE A 19 -18.02 -13.73 -19.59
N SER A 20 -18.13 -14.83 -18.83
CA SER A 20 -19.37 -15.62 -18.70
C SER A 20 -20.44 -14.93 -17.84
N LYS A 21 -21.70 -15.39 -17.94
CA LYS A 21 -22.81 -14.97 -17.06
C LYS A 21 -22.58 -15.34 -15.59
N ASP A 22 -21.73 -16.33 -15.32
CA ASP A 22 -21.51 -16.91 -13.98
C ASP A 22 -20.19 -16.44 -13.32
N PHE A 23 -19.47 -15.52 -13.98
CA PHE A 23 -18.13 -15.05 -13.59
C PHE A 23 -17.98 -14.68 -12.10
N LEU A 24 -18.97 -14.00 -11.49
CA LEU A 24 -18.91 -13.64 -10.06
C LEU A 24 -18.97 -14.85 -9.12
N THR A 25 -19.78 -15.84 -9.49
CA THR A 25 -19.91 -17.10 -8.75
C THR A 25 -18.63 -17.91 -8.87
N GLU A 26 -18.10 -18.03 -10.09
CA GLU A 26 -16.82 -18.69 -10.39
C GLU A 26 -15.67 -18.06 -9.60
N LEU A 27 -15.57 -16.73 -9.60
CA LEU A 27 -14.52 -16.00 -8.87
C LEU A 27 -14.62 -16.21 -7.35
N SER A 28 -15.84 -16.28 -6.82
CA SER A 28 -16.09 -16.58 -5.41
C SER A 28 -15.64 -18.00 -5.03
N LEU A 29 -15.98 -19.00 -5.87
CA LEU A 29 -15.57 -20.38 -5.69
C LEU A 29 -14.05 -20.56 -5.83
N LEU A 30 -13.44 -19.95 -6.85
CA LEU A 30 -11.99 -19.95 -7.05
C LEU A 30 -11.27 -19.35 -5.84
N ASN A 31 -11.73 -18.19 -5.33
CA ASN A 31 -11.13 -17.56 -4.16
C ASN A 31 -11.28 -18.42 -2.89
N LYS A 32 -12.42 -19.09 -2.70
CA LYS A 32 -12.59 -20.06 -1.61
C LYS A 32 -11.62 -21.24 -1.75
N ALA A 33 -11.48 -21.78 -2.95
CA ALA A 33 -10.57 -22.89 -3.22
C ALA A 33 -9.11 -22.51 -2.94
N LEU A 34 -8.66 -21.33 -3.40
CA LEU A 34 -7.28 -20.85 -3.19
C LEU A 34 -6.91 -20.74 -1.71
N LYS A 35 -7.85 -20.38 -0.84
CA LYS A 35 -7.63 -20.33 0.63
C LYS A 35 -7.50 -21.72 1.26
N LEU A 36 -7.96 -22.76 0.56
CA LEU A 36 -7.96 -24.15 1.02
C LEU A 36 -6.84 -24.98 0.40
N VAL A 37 -6.13 -24.49 -0.63
CA VAL A 37 -5.10 -25.25 -1.36
C VAL A 37 -4.08 -25.91 -0.43
N GLU A 38 -3.64 -25.22 0.61
CA GLU A 38 -2.68 -25.76 1.60
C GLU A 38 -3.37 -26.44 2.79
N LYS A 39 -4.56 -25.96 3.18
CA LYS A 39 -5.25 -26.40 4.42
C LYS A 39 -6.09 -27.65 4.24
N ASP A 40 -6.75 -27.78 3.08
CA ASP A 40 -7.61 -28.88 2.70
C ASP A 40 -7.56 -29.05 1.16
N PRO A 41 -6.50 -29.69 0.64
CA PRO A 41 -6.28 -29.85 -0.80
C PRO A 41 -7.41 -30.62 -1.49
N SER A 42 -8.04 -31.57 -0.79
CA SER A 42 -9.15 -32.36 -1.32
C SER A 42 -10.39 -31.49 -1.56
N LYS A 43 -10.76 -30.67 -0.58
CA LYS A 43 -11.89 -29.73 -0.73
C LYS A 43 -11.59 -28.62 -1.73
N ALA A 44 -10.36 -28.12 -1.75
CA ALA A 44 -9.91 -27.19 -2.78
C ALA A 44 -10.07 -27.80 -4.18
N LYS A 45 -9.67 -29.06 -4.37
CA LYS A 45 -9.80 -29.77 -5.66
C LYS A 45 -11.26 -29.91 -6.09
N THR A 46 -12.18 -30.18 -5.17
CA THR A 46 -13.62 -30.26 -5.47
C THR A 46 -14.17 -28.91 -5.95
N LEU A 47 -13.88 -27.82 -5.22
CA LEU A 47 -14.32 -26.48 -5.61
C LEU A 47 -13.72 -26.06 -6.96
N ILE A 48 -12.47 -26.44 -7.24
CA ILE A 48 -11.83 -26.16 -8.53
C ILE A 48 -12.49 -26.93 -9.68
N LYS A 49 -12.91 -28.18 -9.47
CA LYS A 49 -13.69 -28.93 -10.48
C LYS A 49 -15.02 -28.22 -10.78
N GLU A 50 -15.66 -27.67 -9.77
CA GLU A 50 -16.88 -26.86 -9.91
C GLU A 50 -16.58 -25.61 -10.76
N VAL A 51 -15.51 -24.87 -10.47
CA VAL A 51 -15.09 -23.71 -11.30
C VAL A 51 -14.82 -24.11 -12.76
N ILE A 52 -14.14 -25.24 -13.01
CA ILE A 52 -13.82 -25.73 -14.36
C ILE A 52 -15.08 -26.12 -15.15
N SER A 53 -16.16 -26.50 -14.46
CA SER A 53 -17.43 -26.87 -15.09
C SER A 53 -18.17 -25.68 -15.69
N TYR A 54 -17.83 -24.45 -15.28
CA TYR A 54 -18.35 -23.23 -15.89
C TYR A 54 -17.59 -22.87 -17.18
N ASN A 55 -18.18 -21.95 -17.97
CA ASN A 55 -17.76 -21.66 -19.35
C ASN A 55 -16.93 -20.37 -19.52
N ASP A 56 -16.52 -19.69 -18.45
CA ASP A 56 -15.64 -18.52 -18.57
C ASP A 56 -14.18 -18.92 -18.90
N PRO A 57 -13.58 -18.36 -19.95
CA PRO A 57 -12.22 -18.74 -20.35
C PRO A 57 -11.12 -18.34 -19.36
N ILE A 58 -11.30 -17.27 -18.57
CA ILE A 58 -10.27 -16.70 -17.68
C ILE A 58 -10.23 -17.50 -16.37
N THR A 59 -11.38 -17.62 -15.68
CA THR A 59 -11.44 -18.37 -14.41
C THR A 59 -11.14 -19.85 -14.63
N LYS A 60 -11.55 -20.42 -15.78
CA LYS A 60 -11.26 -21.81 -16.15
C LYS A 60 -9.78 -22.06 -16.38
N SER A 61 -9.07 -21.14 -17.02
CA SER A 61 -7.62 -21.28 -17.24
C SER A 61 -6.85 -21.23 -15.92
N ASP A 62 -7.17 -20.28 -15.05
CA ASP A 62 -6.60 -20.20 -13.70
C ASP A 62 -6.93 -21.46 -12.87
N ALA A 63 -8.19 -21.91 -12.91
CA ALA A 63 -8.65 -23.10 -12.21
C ALA A 63 -7.98 -24.39 -12.72
N LEU A 64 -7.74 -24.52 -14.02
CA LEU A 64 -6.99 -25.65 -14.60
C LEU A 64 -5.54 -25.71 -14.09
N VAL A 65 -4.88 -24.55 -13.90
CA VAL A 65 -3.54 -24.50 -13.29
C VAL A 65 -3.58 -24.95 -11.84
N VAL A 66 -4.57 -24.49 -11.06
CA VAL A 66 -4.74 -24.95 -9.67
C VAL A 66 -5.08 -26.43 -9.62
N TYR A 67 -5.91 -26.92 -10.54
CA TYR A 67 -6.28 -28.33 -10.64
C TYR A 67 -5.07 -29.20 -10.98
N ALA A 68 -4.24 -28.75 -11.93
CA ALA A 68 -2.97 -29.38 -12.27
C ALA A 68 -2.03 -29.45 -11.06
N TYR A 69 -1.90 -28.36 -10.32
CA TYR A 69 -1.11 -28.31 -9.07
C TYR A 69 -1.61 -29.32 -8.02
N LEU A 70 -2.93 -29.38 -7.81
CA LEU A 70 -3.55 -30.27 -6.82
C LEU A 70 -3.62 -31.74 -7.23
N SER A 71 -3.54 -32.04 -8.53
CA SER A 71 -3.84 -33.39 -9.03
C SER A 71 -2.77 -34.42 -8.70
N LYS A 72 -1.52 -34.02 -8.43
CA LYS A 72 -0.33 -34.87 -8.14
C LYS A 72 -0.05 -36.01 -9.14
N ASP A 73 -0.92 -36.23 -10.13
CA ASP A 73 -0.82 -37.19 -11.20
C ASP A 73 0.02 -36.61 -12.35
N SER A 74 1.28 -37.03 -12.42
CA SER A 74 2.22 -36.61 -13.45
C SER A 74 1.84 -37.06 -14.86
N ASN A 75 1.10 -38.17 -14.99
CA ASN A 75 0.77 -38.76 -16.29
C ASN A 75 -0.35 -37.97 -16.99
N ASN A 76 -1.27 -37.38 -16.22
CA ASN A 76 -2.36 -36.56 -16.74
C ASN A 76 -2.04 -35.05 -16.73
N LEU A 77 -0.92 -34.66 -16.13
CA LEU A 77 -0.53 -33.25 -15.97
C LEU A 77 -0.40 -32.52 -17.32
N LYS A 78 0.18 -33.17 -18.34
CA LYS A 78 0.29 -32.60 -19.70
C LYS A 78 -1.09 -32.31 -20.31
N ASN A 79 -2.02 -33.28 -20.25
CA ASN A 79 -3.38 -33.14 -20.77
C ASN A 79 -4.19 -32.04 -20.08
N ILE A 80 -3.95 -31.80 -18.78
CA ILE A 80 -4.61 -30.71 -18.05
C ILE A 80 -4.04 -29.36 -18.51
N LEU A 81 -2.72 -29.24 -18.60
CA LEU A 81 -2.05 -28.01 -18.99
C LEU A 81 -2.31 -27.62 -20.45
N ASP A 82 -2.46 -28.60 -21.36
CA ASP A 82 -2.80 -28.34 -22.76
C ASP A 82 -4.18 -27.68 -22.94
N LYS A 83 -5.08 -27.81 -21.95
CA LYS A 83 -6.41 -27.16 -21.93
C LYS A 83 -6.37 -25.72 -21.43
N VAL A 84 -5.23 -25.25 -20.91
CA VAL A 84 -5.08 -23.90 -20.37
C VAL A 84 -4.91 -22.90 -21.52
N ASP A 85 -5.81 -21.92 -21.61
CA ASP A 85 -5.61 -20.79 -22.52
C ASP A 85 -4.65 -19.77 -21.86
N THR A 86 -3.40 -19.81 -22.30
CA THR A 86 -2.34 -18.95 -21.77
C THR A 86 -2.56 -17.46 -22.00
N HIS A 87 -3.42 -17.06 -22.95
CA HIS A 87 -3.77 -15.65 -23.19
C HIS A 87 -4.74 -15.10 -22.14
N ARG A 88 -5.42 -16.00 -21.42
CA ARG A 88 -6.46 -15.70 -20.44
C ARG A 88 -6.01 -15.96 -18.99
N LEU A 89 -4.79 -16.46 -18.78
CA LEU A 89 -4.21 -16.64 -17.45
C LEU A 89 -3.96 -15.30 -16.75
N THR A 90 -4.39 -15.21 -15.49
CA THR A 90 -4.00 -14.06 -14.67
C THR A 90 -2.52 -14.17 -14.28
N ARG A 91 -1.84 -13.02 -14.15
CA ARG A 91 -0.38 -12.95 -13.96
C ARG A 91 0.15 -13.83 -12.83
N GLY A 92 -0.64 -14.07 -11.78
CA GLY A 92 -0.26 -14.95 -10.67
C GLY A 92 -0.15 -16.43 -11.05
N PHE A 93 -1.02 -16.93 -11.94
CA PHE A 93 -1.04 -18.34 -12.36
C PHE A 93 -0.13 -18.63 -13.55
N VAL A 94 0.30 -17.59 -14.28
CA VAL A 94 1.28 -17.74 -15.36
C VAL A 94 2.56 -18.40 -14.84
N TYR A 95 3.08 -17.95 -13.69
CA TYR A 95 4.27 -18.55 -13.08
C TYR A 95 4.07 -20.05 -12.78
N GLU A 96 2.95 -20.39 -12.14
CA GLU A 96 2.67 -21.77 -11.73
C GLU A 96 2.39 -22.70 -12.93
N TYR A 97 1.71 -22.20 -13.97
CA TYR A 97 1.50 -22.91 -15.23
C TYR A 97 2.82 -23.39 -15.84
N TYR A 98 3.77 -22.47 -16.04
CA TYR A 98 5.07 -22.86 -16.63
C TYR A 98 5.89 -23.74 -15.69
N ARG A 99 5.77 -23.56 -14.36
CA ARG A 99 6.42 -24.43 -13.36
C ARG A 99 5.95 -25.87 -13.47
N LEU A 100 4.64 -26.08 -13.64
CA LEU A 100 4.04 -27.40 -13.83
C LEU A 100 4.39 -27.98 -15.21
N LEU A 101 4.37 -27.15 -16.26
CA LEU A 101 4.68 -27.57 -17.62
C LEU A 101 6.12 -28.06 -17.77
N ALA A 102 7.08 -27.43 -17.10
CA ALA A 102 8.48 -27.85 -17.11
C ALA A 102 8.72 -29.23 -16.45
N ARG A 103 7.76 -29.74 -15.68
CA ARG A 103 7.82 -31.11 -15.13
C ARG A 103 7.44 -32.19 -16.14
N VAL A 104 6.70 -31.84 -17.20
CA VAL A 104 6.18 -32.80 -18.19
C VAL A 104 6.84 -32.66 -19.56
N ASP A 105 7.24 -31.46 -19.98
CA ASP A 105 7.87 -31.27 -21.30
C ASP A 105 8.77 -30.03 -21.34
N LYS A 106 10.08 -30.25 -21.25
CA LYS A 106 11.08 -29.16 -21.31
C LYS A 106 11.18 -28.54 -22.71
N SER A 107 10.69 -29.20 -23.76
CA SER A 107 10.79 -28.70 -25.14
C SER A 107 9.70 -27.68 -25.49
N ILE A 108 8.51 -27.77 -24.87
CA ILE A 108 7.34 -26.92 -25.17
C ILE A 108 7.55 -25.45 -24.75
N MET A 109 8.43 -25.17 -23.78
CA MET A 109 8.72 -23.78 -23.39
C MET A 109 9.25 -22.92 -24.55
N SER A 110 9.78 -23.55 -25.61
CA SER A 110 10.19 -22.85 -26.84
C SER A 110 9.03 -22.36 -27.72
N LYS A 111 7.79 -22.86 -27.52
CA LYS A 111 6.65 -22.68 -28.44
C LYS A 111 5.52 -21.76 -27.95
N LYS A 112 5.48 -21.40 -26.67
CA LYS A 112 4.47 -20.46 -26.13
C LYS A 112 5.14 -19.41 -25.24
N PRO A 113 5.69 -18.32 -25.80
CA PRO A 113 6.22 -17.24 -24.99
C PRO A 113 5.06 -16.47 -24.38
N CYS A 114 5.14 -16.22 -23.09
CA CYS A 114 4.27 -15.29 -22.40
C CYS A 114 4.08 -13.99 -23.17
N PHE A 115 2.82 -13.67 -23.45
CA PHE A 115 2.31 -12.37 -23.91
C PHE A 115 3.25 -11.59 -24.82
N PHE A 116 3.39 -12.00 -26.09
CA PHE A 116 3.51 -11.04 -27.19
C PHE A 116 2.83 -11.60 -28.45
N GLN A 117 2.07 -10.74 -29.12
CA GLN A 117 1.56 -11.01 -30.46
C GLN A 117 2.74 -11.28 -31.39
N ASP A 118 2.55 -12.33 -32.19
CA ASP A 118 3.34 -12.69 -33.35
C ASP A 118 3.64 -11.46 -34.22
N LYS A 119 4.88 -10.98 -34.14
CA LYS A 119 5.52 -10.21 -35.22
C LYS A 119 6.82 -10.91 -35.55
N LYS A 120 6.70 -11.94 -36.40
CA LYS A 120 7.71 -12.46 -37.33
C LYS A 120 9.17 -12.39 -36.82
N ASN A 121 9.67 -13.55 -36.39
CA ASN A 121 11.11 -13.88 -36.32
C ASN A 121 12.01 -13.15 -35.30
N GLU A 122 11.49 -12.47 -34.28
CA GLU A 122 12.31 -11.92 -33.17
C GLU A 122 12.69 -12.96 -32.07
N LEU A 123 12.68 -14.25 -32.37
CA LEU A 123 13.24 -15.30 -31.52
C LEU A 123 14.68 -15.65 -31.95
N MET A 124 15.54 -14.65 -32.15
CA MET A 124 16.98 -14.91 -32.37
C MET A 124 17.85 -13.99 -31.51
N GLY A 125 17.95 -14.39 -30.24
CA GLY A 125 18.87 -13.88 -29.25
C GLY A 125 18.45 -14.38 -27.87
N ASN A 126 19.26 -15.24 -27.23
CA ASN A 126 18.93 -15.78 -25.90
C ASN A 126 18.65 -14.63 -24.89
N GLU A 127 19.38 -13.52 -25.00
CA GLU A 127 19.23 -12.38 -24.09
C GLU A 127 17.94 -11.56 -24.28
N LEU A 128 17.51 -11.31 -25.52
CA LEU A 128 16.28 -10.54 -25.80
C LEU A 128 15.04 -11.31 -25.32
N ALA A 129 15.03 -12.63 -25.50
CA ALA A 129 13.98 -13.51 -25.00
C ALA A 129 13.88 -13.46 -23.46
N ILE A 130 15.02 -13.55 -22.74
CA ILE A 130 15.04 -13.44 -21.27
C ILE A 130 14.51 -12.06 -20.83
N LYS A 131 14.96 -10.99 -21.47
CA LYS A 131 14.51 -9.62 -21.16
C LYS A 131 13.00 -9.45 -21.34
N ASN A 132 12.45 -9.95 -22.43
CA ASN A 132 11.02 -9.85 -22.71
C ASN A 132 10.20 -10.70 -21.74
N ALA A 133 10.66 -11.90 -21.39
CA ALA A 133 10.05 -12.74 -20.37
C ALA A 133 10.02 -12.04 -18.99
N LEU A 134 11.11 -11.40 -18.57
CA LEU A 134 11.16 -10.61 -17.34
C LEU A 134 10.19 -9.42 -17.38
N LYS A 135 10.11 -8.69 -18.50
CA LYS A 135 9.15 -7.59 -18.67
C LYS A 135 7.69 -8.05 -18.60
N GLY A 136 7.40 -9.24 -19.13
CA GLY A 136 6.08 -9.87 -19.11
C GLY A 136 5.70 -10.49 -17.75
N GLY A 137 6.61 -10.49 -16.77
CA GLY A 137 6.39 -11.12 -15.46
C GLY A 137 6.55 -12.65 -15.47
N CYS A 138 7.14 -13.22 -16.52
CA CYS A 138 7.31 -14.66 -16.67
C CYS A 138 8.64 -15.14 -16.13
N TYR A 139 8.82 -14.93 -14.83
CA TYR A 139 10.08 -15.18 -14.12
C TYR A 139 10.55 -16.64 -14.22
N TYR A 140 9.63 -17.62 -14.19
CA TYR A 140 10.01 -19.02 -14.35
C TYR A 140 10.48 -19.34 -15.77
N PHE A 141 9.76 -18.89 -16.80
CA PHE A 141 10.21 -19.08 -18.18
C PHE A 141 11.57 -18.40 -18.42
N ALA A 142 11.71 -17.15 -17.98
CA ALA A 142 12.97 -16.42 -18.02
C ALA A 142 14.10 -17.21 -17.34
N TYR A 143 13.82 -17.82 -16.18
CA TYR A 143 14.76 -18.69 -15.48
C TYR A 143 15.17 -19.87 -16.35
N VAL A 144 14.23 -20.61 -16.94
CA VAL A 144 14.60 -21.80 -17.70
C VAL A 144 15.43 -21.48 -18.95
N ILE A 145 15.12 -20.41 -19.67
CA ILE A 145 15.94 -20.01 -20.83
C ILE A 145 17.26 -19.34 -20.43
N SER A 146 17.41 -18.90 -19.17
CA SER A 146 18.63 -18.26 -18.67
C SER A 146 19.76 -19.22 -18.27
N GLN A 147 19.53 -20.54 -18.21
CA GLN A 147 20.46 -21.49 -17.56
C GLN A 147 21.88 -21.46 -18.15
N ASN A 148 22.00 -21.26 -19.46
CA ASN A 148 23.28 -21.26 -20.18
C ASN A 148 23.78 -19.86 -20.51
N SER A 149 23.27 -18.81 -19.85
CA SER A 149 23.63 -17.41 -20.11
C SER A 149 24.10 -16.71 -18.83
N ASN A 150 25.15 -15.90 -18.96
CA ASN A 150 25.63 -15.00 -17.91
C ASN A 150 25.29 -13.53 -18.19
N SER A 151 24.37 -13.28 -19.12
CA SER A 151 23.87 -11.92 -19.35
C SER A 151 23.22 -11.35 -18.08
N LYS A 152 23.18 -10.03 -17.99
CA LYS A 152 22.48 -9.32 -16.91
C LYS A 152 21.06 -9.84 -16.70
N TYR A 153 20.31 -10.04 -17.79
CA TYR A 153 18.93 -10.50 -17.71
C TYR A 153 18.84 -11.96 -17.27
N ALA A 154 19.82 -12.81 -17.65
CA ALA A 154 19.89 -14.19 -17.18
C ALA A 154 20.09 -14.28 -15.66
N ILE A 155 21.03 -13.50 -15.13
CA ILE A 155 21.28 -13.39 -13.69
C ILE A 155 20.01 -12.87 -12.98
N MET A 156 19.35 -11.84 -13.51
CA MET A 156 18.09 -11.33 -12.97
C MET A 156 16.97 -12.39 -12.96
N ALA A 157 16.87 -13.23 -13.99
CA ALA A 157 15.87 -14.28 -14.05
C ALA A 157 16.07 -15.36 -12.98
N ARG A 158 17.32 -15.79 -12.77
CA ARG A 158 17.66 -16.72 -11.67
C ARG A 158 17.41 -16.10 -10.30
N PHE A 159 17.78 -14.83 -10.10
CA PHE A 159 17.48 -14.09 -8.88
C PHE A 159 15.98 -14.12 -8.54
N TYR A 160 15.09 -13.76 -9.48
CA TYR A 160 13.65 -13.76 -9.24
C TYR A 160 13.09 -15.16 -8.98
N HIS A 161 13.59 -16.17 -9.69
CA HIS A 161 13.15 -17.55 -9.47
C HIS A 161 13.48 -18.04 -8.06
N TYR A 162 14.73 -17.88 -7.61
CA TYR A 162 15.14 -18.27 -6.27
C TYR A 162 14.42 -17.46 -5.19
N LEU A 163 14.22 -16.15 -5.41
CA LEU A 163 13.45 -15.31 -4.50
C LEU A 163 12.01 -15.82 -4.31
N PHE A 164 11.29 -16.12 -5.39
CA PHE A 164 9.89 -16.56 -5.33
C PHE A 164 9.70 -18.02 -4.92
N THR A 165 10.79 -18.80 -4.88
CA THR A 165 10.79 -20.16 -4.34
C THR A 165 11.35 -20.22 -2.91
N ASN A 166 11.62 -19.07 -2.29
CA ASN A 166 12.19 -18.91 -0.96
C ASN A 166 13.60 -19.52 -0.79
N ASP A 167 14.34 -19.70 -1.89
CA ASP A 167 15.78 -20.03 -1.86
C ASP A 167 16.61 -18.75 -1.75
N PHE A 168 16.54 -18.12 -0.58
CA PHE A 168 17.17 -16.81 -0.35
C PHE A 168 18.69 -16.84 -0.47
N ASN A 169 19.33 -17.98 -0.19
CA ASN A 169 20.78 -18.10 -0.37
C ASN A 169 21.16 -17.93 -1.84
N ARG A 170 20.56 -18.74 -2.74
CA ARG A 170 20.83 -18.63 -4.18
C ARG A 170 20.33 -17.31 -4.77
N ALA A 171 19.23 -16.76 -4.25
CA ALA A 171 18.77 -15.43 -4.65
C ALA A 171 19.83 -14.36 -4.35
N ASN A 172 20.41 -14.37 -3.15
CA ASN A 172 21.45 -13.42 -2.76
C ASN A 172 22.76 -13.59 -3.57
N GLU A 173 23.13 -14.83 -3.87
CA GLU A 173 24.27 -15.13 -4.76
C GLU A 173 24.07 -14.53 -6.15
N GLU A 174 22.90 -14.71 -6.77
CA GLU A 174 22.59 -14.11 -8.07
C GLU A 174 22.47 -12.58 -8.00
N LEU A 175 21.86 -12.04 -6.95
CA LEU A 175 21.77 -10.59 -6.73
C LEU A 175 23.16 -9.96 -6.64
N SER A 176 24.10 -10.60 -5.94
CA SER A 176 25.47 -10.11 -5.77
C SER A 176 26.23 -10.00 -7.09
N LYS A 177 25.95 -10.89 -8.06
CA LYS A 177 26.51 -10.83 -9.42
C LYS A 177 26.02 -9.59 -10.20
N LEU A 178 24.93 -8.95 -9.75
CA LEU A 178 24.37 -7.76 -10.40
C LEU A 178 25.00 -6.43 -9.93
N LYS A 179 25.90 -6.44 -8.94
CA LYS A 179 26.58 -5.24 -8.40
C LYS A 179 27.13 -4.28 -9.46
N PRO A 180 27.76 -4.75 -10.56
CA PRO A 180 28.30 -3.84 -11.59
C PRO A 180 27.24 -3.08 -12.40
N TYR A 181 25.95 -3.44 -12.30
CA TYR A 181 24.90 -2.84 -13.13
C TYR A 181 24.13 -1.73 -12.41
N SER A 182 23.76 -0.69 -13.16
CA SER A 182 23.09 0.54 -12.65
C SER A 182 21.76 0.33 -11.91
N ASN A 183 21.10 -0.81 -12.08
CA ASN A 183 19.84 -1.15 -11.42
C ASN A 183 20.01 -2.01 -10.15
N TYR A 184 21.25 -2.32 -9.75
CA TYR A 184 21.54 -3.16 -8.59
C TYR A 184 20.83 -2.67 -7.33
N GLN A 185 20.98 -1.39 -6.99
CA GLN A 185 20.37 -0.83 -5.78
C GLN A 185 18.85 -1.04 -5.74
N ARG A 186 18.17 -0.83 -6.87
CA ARG A 186 16.71 -1.01 -6.95
C ARG A 186 16.30 -2.48 -6.77
N LEU A 187 17.11 -3.42 -7.26
CA LEU A 187 16.86 -4.86 -7.08
C LEU A 187 17.16 -5.30 -5.65
N GLN A 188 18.21 -4.77 -5.06
CA GLN A 188 18.54 -4.96 -3.65
C GLN A 188 17.39 -4.44 -2.77
N ASP A 189 16.92 -3.21 -2.99
CA ASP A 189 15.79 -2.64 -2.26
C ASP A 189 14.53 -3.52 -2.43
N PHE A 190 14.29 -4.06 -3.64
CA PHE A 190 13.17 -4.97 -3.88
C PHE A 190 13.31 -6.30 -3.11
N TYR A 191 14.49 -6.91 -3.15
CA TYR A 191 14.81 -8.16 -2.44
C TYR A 191 14.60 -8.01 -0.94
N GLU A 192 15.17 -6.95 -0.36
CA GLU A 192 15.04 -6.64 1.07
C GLU A 192 13.58 -6.41 1.47
N ASN A 193 12.85 -5.61 0.68
CA ASN A 193 11.42 -5.38 0.91
C ASN A 193 10.60 -6.66 0.76
N TYR A 194 10.95 -7.56 -0.17
CA TYR A 194 10.26 -8.82 -0.37
C TYR A 194 10.47 -9.75 0.83
N ILE A 195 11.72 -10.01 1.23
CA ILE A 195 12.04 -10.87 2.37
C ILE A 195 11.41 -10.33 3.65
N TYR A 196 11.53 -9.03 3.89
CA TYR A 196 10.90 -8.41 5.04
C TYR A 196 9.37 -8.57 5.00
N ARG A 197 8.73 -8.25 3.88
CA ARG A 197 7.26 -8.34 3.77
C ARG A 197 6.75 -9.79 3.81
N ASP A 198 7.51 -10.72 3.26
CA ASP A 198 7.07 -12.11 3.16
C ASP A 198 7.36 -12.88 4.44
N LEU A 199 8.56 -12.78 5.02
CA LEU A 199 8.96 -13.60 6.17
C LEU A 199 8.54 -13.01 7.52
N PHE A 200 8.77 -11.71 7.75
CA PHE A 200 8.45 -11.08 9.04
C PHE A 200 6.95 -11.15 9.36
N PHE A 201 6.09 -11.17 8.34
CA PHE A 201 4.64 -11.21 8.51
C PHE A 201 4.01 -12.61 8.33
N LYS A 202 4.77 -13.63 7.89
CA LYS A 202 4.26 -15.01 7.75
C LYS A 202 4.58 -15.89 8.96
N ASP A 203 5.79 -15.82 9.52
CA ASP A 203 6.29 -16.87 10.44
C ASP A 203 6.98 -16.37 11.73
N GLU A 204 6.44 -15.31 12.37
CA GLU A 204 6.89 -14.82 13.70
C GLU A 204 8.39 -14.37 13.74
N PRO A 205 8.84 -13.62 14.76
CA PRO A 205 10.15 -12.93 14.75
C PRO A 205 11.38 -13.81 14.53
N ARG A 206 11.31 -15.08 14.94
CA ARG A 206 12.46 -16.00 14.91
C ARG A 206 12.89 -16.36 13.50
N ALA A 207 11.95 -16.53 12.58
CA ALA A 207 12.29 -16.84 11.20
C ALA A 207 13.16 -15.73 10.57
N LEU A 208 12.84 -14.45 10.84
CA LEU A 208 13.63 -13.34 10.28
C LEU A 208 15.08 -13.36 10.77
N ILE A 209 15.34 -13.75 12.02
CA ILE A 209 16.70 -13.88 12.57
C ILE A 209 17.52 -14.91 11.79
N ASP A 210 16.92 -16.08 11.50
CA ASP A 210 17.61 -17.16 10.79
C ASP A 210 17.88 -16.82 9.31
N TYR A 211 17.01 -16.03 8.68
CA TYR A 211 17.11 -15.64 7.28
C TYR A 211 17.91 -14.35 7.04
N ALA A 212 18.08 -13.51 8.06
CA ALA A 212 18.79 -12.25 7.99
C ALA A 212 20.22 -12.38 7.42
N LYS A 213 20.88 -13.51 7.63
CA LYS A 213 22.21 -13.82 7.08
C LYS A 213 22.26 -13.83 5.54
N TYR A 214 21.12 -14.06 4.88
CA TYR A 214 20.99 -14.06 3.42
C TYR A 214 20.52 -12.72 2.86
N VAL A 215 20.41 -11.69 3.70
CA VAL A 215 20.00 -10.34 3.30
C VAL A 215 21.23 -9.42 3.30
N PRO A 216 21.44 -8.63 2.24
CA PRO A 216 22.46 -7.59 2.22
C PRO A 216 22.34 -6.59 3.36
N ASP A 217 23.46 -5.97 3.73
CA ASP A 217 23.51 -4.97 4.79
C ASP A 217 22.75 -3.69 4.41
N SER A 218 21.76 -3.34 5.23
CA SER A 218 20.93 -2.16 5.02
C SER A 218 20.24 -1.70 6.30
N PHE A 219 19.61 -0.53 6.24
CA PHE A 219 18.71 -0.08 7.30
C PHE A 219 17.64 -1.12 7.61
N TYR A 220 16.96 -1.65 6.57
CA TYR A 220 15.81 -2.52 6.75
C TYR A 220 16.19 -3.85 7.40
N LYS A 221 17.28 -4.47 6.95
CA LYS A 221 17.82 -5.69 7.57
C LYS A 221 18.03 -5.48 9.06
N TYR A 222 18.91 -4.55 9.40
CA TYR A 222 19.35 -4.36 10.78
C TYR A 222 18.24 -3.82 11.69
N PHE A 223 17.36 -2.98 11.16
CA PHE A 223 16.26 -2.44 11.94
C PHE A 223 15.27 -3.54 12.32
N TYR A 224 14.88 -4.41 11.38
CA TYR A 224 13.88 -5.44 11.67
C TYR A 224 14.45 -6.70 12.33
N GLU A 225 15.74 -7.01 12.15
CA GLU A 225 16.47 -7.90 13.07
C GLU A 225 16.35 -7.37 14.51
N GLY A 226 16.62 -6.07 14.70
CA GLY A 226 16.51 -5.44 16.01
C GLY A 226 15.11 -5.51 16.60
N ILE A 227 14.06 -5.28 15.79
CA ILE A 227 12.66 -5.46 16.20
C ILE A 227 12.39 -6.91 16.60
N SER A 228 12.91 -7.87 15.86
CA SER A 228 12.68 -9.30 16.10
C SER A 228 13.32 -9.75 17.42
N TYR A 229 14.57 -9.37 17.67
CA TYR A 229 15.23 -9.60 18.96
C TYR A 229 14.52 -8.89 20.11
N PHE A 230 14.08 -7.64 19.89
CA PHE A 230 13.37 -6.87 20.92
C PHE A 230 12.06 -7.56 21.33
N GLU A 231 11.33 -8.10 20.37
CA GLU A 231 10.07 -8.78 20.62
C GLU A 231 10.24 -10.05 21.47
N ILE A 232 11.27 -10.85 21.19
CA ILE A 232 11.55 -12.06 21.98
C ILE A 232 12.25 -11.77 23.32
N GLY A 233 12.45 -10.49 23.66
CA GLY A 233 13.07 -10.05 24.92
C GLY A 233 14.59 -10.04 24.91
N ASP A 234 15.25 -10.34 23.80
CA ASP A 234 16.71 -10.24 23.67
C ASP A 234 17.13 -8.81 23.37
N TYR A 235 17.10 -7.97 24.42
CA TYR A 235 17.44 -6.55 24.28
C TYR A 235 18.92 -6.32 23.96
N LYS A 236 19.80 -7.29 24.26
CA LYS A 236 21.23 -7.19 23.99
C LYS A 236 21.46 -7.26 22.49
N ASP A 237 20.99 -8.30 21.83
CA ASP A 237 21.18 -8.47 20.38
C ASP A 237 20.31 -7.48 19.59
N ALA A 238 19.13 -7.13 20.11
CA ALA A 238 18.35 -6.02 19.57
C ALA A 238 19.18 -4.73 19.52
N SER A 239 19.90 -4.40 20.59
CA SER A 239 20.73 -3.20 20.64
C SER A 239 21.90 -3.24 19.63
N VAL A 240 22.50 -4.41 19.41
CA VAL A 240 23.55 -4.59 18.40
C VAL A 240 22.99 -4.35 17.01
N SER A 241 21.85 -4.94 16.66
CA SER A 241 21.22 -4.74 15.35
C SER A 241 20.75 -3.29 15.17
N PHE A 242 20.11 -2.66 16.15
CA PHE A 242 19.74 -1.24 16.04
C PHE A 242 20.97 -0.32 15.94
N LYS A 243 22.09 -0.67 16.56
CA LYS A 243 23.35 0.07 16.41
C LYS A 243 23.85 0.00 14.97
N LYS A 244 23.81 -1.18 14.33
CA LYS A 244 24.13 -1.32 12.91
C LYS A 244 23.15 -0.55 12.01
N ALA A 245 21.85 -0.64 12.32
CA ALA A 245 20.81 0.11 11.59
C ALA A 245 21.03 1.63 11.67
N SER A 246 21.59 2.14 12.78
CA SER A 246 21.82 3.57 12.98
C SER A 246 22.80 4.21 11.98
N TYR A 247 23.66 3.43 11.32
CA TYR A 247 24.55 3.93 10.26
C TYR A 247 23.79 4.34 8.99
N TYR A 248 22.59 3.80 8.79
CA TYR A 248 21.75 4.05 7.62
C TYR A 248 20.51 4.89 7.94
N ASP A 249 20.26 5.16 9.22
CA ASP A 249 19.01 5.74 9.70
C ASP A 249 18.93 7.27 9.48
N LYS A 250 17.92 7.69 8.72
CA LYS A 250 17.60 9.10 8.46
C LYS A 250 16.42 9.62 9.30
N THR A 251 15.90 8.79 10.18
CA THR A 251 14.65 9.05 10.92
C THR A 251 14.85 9.08 12.44
N GLY A 252 15.97 8.61 12.96
CA GLY A 252 16.18 8.48 14.41
C GLY A 252 15.41 7.31 15.04
N ALA A 253 14.78 6.46 14.23
CA ALA A 253 14.12 5.24 14.67
C ALA A 253 15.11 4.31 15.39
N SER A 254 16.26 4.05 14.79
CA SER A 254 17.29 3.16 15.36
C SER A 254 17.76 3.65 16.72
N TYR A 255 17.93 4.97 16.89
CA TYR A 255 18.29 5.56 18.18
C TYR A 255 17.16 5.48 19.21
N TYR A 256 15.91 5.66 18.82
CA TYR A 256 14.78 5.50 19.73
C TYR A 256 14.67 4.05 20.24
N TRP A 257 14.83 3.09 19.33
CA TRP A 257 14.81 1.67 19.66
C TRP A 257 16.05 1.22 20.46
N LEU A 258 17.24 1.76 20.17
CA LEU A 258 18.42 1.62 21.05
C LEU A 258 18.14 2.07 22.47
N TYR A 259 17.47 3.21 22.65
CA TYR A 259 17.03 3.66 23.97
C TYR A 259 16.02 2.68 24.59
N LYS A 260 15.08 2.14 23.82
CA LYS A 260 14.13 1.14 24.36
C LYS A 260 14.83 -0.13 24.84
N SER A 261 15.84 -0.62 24.11
CA SER A 261 16.60 -1.82 24.45
C SER A 261 17.57 -1.60 25.61
N THR A 262 18.27 -0.47 25.65
CA THR A 262 19.39 -0.23 26.60
C THR A 262 19.02 0.65 27.79
N LYS A 263 17.88 1.36 27.72
CA LYS A 263 17.48 2.45 28.63
C LYS A 263 18.47 3.62 28.72
N ASN A 264 19.50 3.67 27.86
CA ASN A 264 20.49 4.73 27.86
C ASN A 264 19.93 6.01 27.22
N LYS A 265 19.73 7.05 28.05
CA LYS A 265 19.18 8.35 27.62
C LYS A 265 19.98 9.03 26.51
N LYS A 266 21.28 8.75 26.34
CA LYS A 266 22.09 9.33 25.25
C LYS A 266 21.54 8.98 23.86
N TYR A 267 20.93 7.80 23.70
CA TYR A 267 20.29 7.44 22.42
C TYR A 267 18.96 8.19 22.22
N LEU A 268 18.22 8.44 23.30
CA LEU A 268 17.01 9.27 23.24
C LEU A 268 17.36 10.71 22.82
N GLU A 269 18.44 11.26 23.36
CA GLU A 269 18.99 12.57 22.95
C GLU A 269 19.33 12.60 21.45
N LYS A 270 20.02 11.57 20.94
CA LYS A 270 20.33 11.45 19.51
C LYS A 270 19.08 11.35 18.64
N ALA A 271 18.10 10.54 19.04
CA ALA A 271 16.83 10.43 18.33
C ALA A 271 16.11 11.80 18.27
N SER A 272 16.20 12.61 19.33
CA SER A 272 15.53 13.91 19.40
C SER A 272 15.99 14.92 18.35
N ASN A 273 17.15 14.72 17.74
CA ASN A 273 17.68 15.60 16.69
C ASN A 273 17.00 15.42 15.32
N TYR A 274 16.16 14.40 15.15
CA TYR A 274 15.49 14.11 13.88
C TYR A 274 14.10 14.75 13.81
N ASP A 275 13.71 15.27 12.66
CA ASP A 275 12.34 15.71 12.36
C ASP A 275 11.53 14.55 11.75
N SER A 276 11.12 13.63 12.62
CA SER A 276 10.41 12.41 12.24
C SER A 276 9.46 11.99 13.36
N PHE A 277 8.66 10.95 13.11
CA PHE A 277 7.85 10.31 14.14
C PHE A 277 8.66 9.94 15.40
N TYR A 278 9.78 9.23 15.25
CA TYR A 278 10.61 8.80 16.38
C TYR A 278 11.36 9.97 17.03
N GLY A 279 11.80 10.95 16.24
CA GLY A 279 12.42 12.15 16.78
C GLY A 279 11.45 13.01 17.58
N THR A 280 10.19 13.11 17.15
CA THR A 280 9.12 13.77 17.91
C THR A 280 8.82 13.05 19.21
N LEU A 281 8.71 11.72 19.20
CA LEU A 281 8.55 10.94 20.44
C LEU A 281 9.72 11.14 21.40
N ALA A 282 10.94 11.23 20.88
CA ALA A 282 12.12 11.50 21.69
C ALA A 282 12.08 12.90 22.31
N LYS A 283 11.72 13.93 21.54
CA LYS A 283 11.54 15.30 22.04
C LYS A 283 10.51 15.35 23.16
N LEU A 284 9.34 14.73 22.96
CA LEU A 284 8.28 14.65 23.98
C LEU A 284 8.77 13.99 25.27
N LYS A 285 9.49 12.87 25.14
CA LYS A 285 10.00 12.11 26.29
C LYS A 285 11.11 12.84 27.05
N LEU A 286 11.82 13.74 26.39
CA LEU A 286 12.84 14.63 26.97
C LEU A 286 12.27 15.99 27.40
N HIS A 287 10.95 16.21 27.26
CA HIS A 287 10.30 17.51 27.49
C HIS A 287 10.91 18.65 26.65
N LYS A 288 11.44 18.34 25.46
CA LYS A 288 11.96 19.33 24.51
C LYS A 288 10.84 19.91 23.65
N PRO A 289 10.97 21.18 23.21
CA PRO A 289 10.03 21.79 22.30
C PRO A 289 9.97 21.04 20.95
N ILE A 290 8.77 20.95 20.40
CA ILE A 290 8.56 20.53 19.00
C ILE A 290 8.59 21.80 18.15
N TYR A 291 9.59 21.91 17.28
CA TYR A 291 9.73 23.04 16.36
C TYR A 291 8.94 22.77 15.08
N ALA A 292 7.90 23.56 14.84
CA ALA A 292 7.18 23.58 13.57
C ALA A 292 6.53 24.94 13.32
N LYS A 293 6.34 25.27 12.04
CA LYS A 293 5.63 26.48 11.63
C LYS A 293 4.12 26.23 11.70
N PHE A 294 3.44 26.83 12.67
CA PHE A 294 1.97 26.76 12.78
C PHE A 294 1.35 27.95 12.07
N LEU A 295 0.47 27.71 11.10
CA LEU A 295 -0.16 28.78 10.31
C LEU A 295 -1.52 29.14 10.88
N ARG A 296 -1.76 30.44 11.04
CA ARG A 296 -3.04 31.04 11.40
C ARG A 296 -3.26 32.26 10.51
N CYS A 297 -4.50 32.48 10.09
CA CYS A 297 -4.91 33.67 9.37
C CYS A 297 -6.14 34.27 10.03
N PRO A 298 -6.19 35.61 10.23
CA PRO A 298 -7.46 36.28 10.54
C PRO A 298 -8.44 36.09 9.38
N SER A 299 -9.74 36.25 9.68
CA SER A 299 -10.80 36.21 8.66
C SER A 299 -11.22 37.62 8.28
N TYR A 300 -11.49 37.82 7.00
CA TYR A 300 -11.91 39.06 6.35
C TYR A 300 -13.17 38.80 5.51
N LYS A 301 -13.74 39.84 4.92
CA LYS A 301 -14.82 39.70 3.93
C LYS A 301 -14.20 39.33 2.56
N PRO A 302 -14.64 38.24 1.90
CA PRO A 302 -14.14 37.88 0.57
C PRO A 302 -14.46 38.96 -0.47
N ASP A 303 -13.43 39.41 -1.18
CA ASP A 303 -13.58 40.29 -2.34
C ASP A 303 -13.89 39.50 -3.63
N ARG A 304 -13.96 40.21 -4.76
CA ARG A 304 -14.27 39.60 -6.07
C ARG A 304 -13.27 38.51 -6.45
N LYS A 305 -11.98 38.68 -6.18
CA LYS A 305 -10.93 37.75 -6.61
C LYS A 305 -10.95 36.46 -5.79
N VAL A 306 -11.21 36.57 -4.49
CA VAL A 306 -11.39 35.41 -3.61
C VAL A 306 -12.68 34.65 -3.97
N LYS A 307 -13.75 35.36 -4.33
CA LYS A 307 -14.99 34.73 -4.80
C LYS A 307 -14.79 33.96 -6.10
N GLU A 308 -14.12 34.57 -7.09
CA GLU A 308 -13.74 33.90 -8.34
C GLU A 308 -12.89 32.65 -8.08
N PHE A 309 -11.89 32.75 -7.19
CA PHE A 309 -11.08 31.61 -6.76
C PHE A 309 -11.94 30.46 -6.22
N LYS A 310 -12.91 30.78 -5.35
CA LYS A 310 -13.81 29.79 -4.78
C LYS A 310 -14.73 29.17 -5.83
N GLU A 311 -15.27 29.96 -6.75
CA GLU A 311 -16.12 29.47 -7.84
C GLU A 311 -15.36 28.48 -8.74
N ILE A 312 -14.15 28.83 -9.19
CA ILE A 312 -13.29 27.93 -9.99
C ILE A 312 -13.01 26.62 -9.25
N MET A 313 -12.76 26.70 -7.94
CA MET A 313 -12.55 25.52 -7.09
C MET A 313 -13.82 24.66 -6.99
N ASP A 314 -14.99 25.26 -6.79
CA ASP A 314 -16.26 24.53 -6.61
C ASP A 314 -16.65 23.75 -7.89
N TYR A 315 -16.34 24.29 -9.08
CA TYR A 315 -16.45 23.57 -10.36
C TYR A 315 -15.53 22.34 -10.45
N GLY A 316 -14.51 22.24 -9.59
CA GLY A 316 -13.62 21.07 -9.49
C GLY A 316 -12.40 21.12 -10.40
N PHE A 317 -12.08 22.27 -11.00
CA PHE A 317 -10.94 22.42 -11.90
C PHE A 317 -9.62 22.68 -11.15
N ASN A 318 -9.19 21.73 -10.30
CA ASN A 318 -7.97 21.86 -9.48
C ASN A 318 -6.73 22.27 -10.31
N SER A 319 -6.42 21.53 -11.38
CA SER A 319 -5.24 21.82 -12.21
C SER A 319 -5.31 23.17 -12.89
N TYR A 320 -6.51 23.58 -13.32
CA TYR A 320 -6.73 24.90 -13.90
C TYR A 320 -6.54 26.00 -12.86
N LEU A 321 -7.09 25.84 -11.64
CA LEU A 321 -6.95 26.79 -10.54
C LEU A 321 -5.47 27.11 -10.26
N TYR A 322 -4.63 26.07 -10.16
CA TYR A 322 -3.19 26.23 -9.95
C TYR A 322 -2.49 26.92 -11.13
N SER A 323 -2.84 26.55 -12.37
CA SER A 323 -2.27 27.17 -13.57
C SER A 323 -2.67 28.64 -13.70
N TYR A 324 -3.97 28.95 -13.56
CA TYR A 324 -4.56 30.27 -13.73
C TYR A 324 -4.02 31.30 -12.72
N TYR A 325 -3.74 30.87 -11.48
CA TYR A 325 -3.20 31.72 -10.44
C TYR A 325 -1.69 31.53 -10.19
N LYS A 326 -0.98 30.81 -11.07
CA LYS A 326 0.46 30.55 -10.92
C LYS A 326 1.26 31.84 -10.83
N ASP A 327 1.03 32.76 -11.76
CA ASP A 327 1.80 34.01 -11.90
C ASP A 327 1.06 35.24 -11.36
N LYS A 328 -0.19 35.06 -10.93
CA LYS A 328 -1.00 36.14 -10.32
C LYS A 328 -0.61 36.35 -8.86
N SER A 329 -0.52 37.61 -8.44
CA SER A 329 -0.32 37.99 -7.04
C SER A 329 -1.65 38.06 -6.29
N PHE A 330 -1.58 37.82 -4.98
CA PHE A 330 -2.67 38.03 -4.05
C PHE A 330 -2.20 38.97 -2.95
N THR A 331 -3.09 39.82 -2.46
CA THR A 331 -2.84 40.62 -1.26
C THR A 331 -2.78 39.71 -0.03
N LYS A 332 -2.22 40.23 1.08
CA LYS A 332 -2.19 39.49 2.35
C LYS A 332 -3.60 39.11 2.84
N LYS A 333 -4.60 39.98 2.64
CA LYS A 333 -6.00 39.72 3.03
C LYS A 333 -6.61 38.61 2.15
N GLU A 334 -6.43 38.69 0.83
CA GLU A 334 -6.88 37.65 -0.10
C GLU A 334 -6.25 36.29 0.23
N MET A 335 -4.94 36.24 0.50
CA MET A 335 -4.28 35.00 0.90
C MET A 335 -4.80 34.45 2.22
N CYS A 336 -5.15 35.30 3.20
CA CYS A 336 -5.76 34.85 4.44
C CYS A 336 -7.14 34.23 4.22
N GLU A 337 -7.95 34.77 3.30
CA GLU A 337 -9.23 34.15 2.95
C GLU A 337 -9.04 32.85 2.17
N ILE A 338 -8.10 32.81 1.23
CA ILE A 338 -7.73 31.58 0.52
C ILE A 338 -7.23 30.52 1.50
N PHE A 339 -6.51 30.88 2.57
CA PHE A 339 -6.12 29.94 3.61
C PHE A 339 -7.34 29.27 4.26
N HIS A 340 -8.45 29.99 4.49
CA HIS A 340 -9.67 29.41 5.06
C HIS A 340 -10.50 28.59 4.04
N ILE A 341 -10.25 28.76 2.75
CA ILE A 341 -10.95 28.04 1.66
C ILE A 341 -10.14 26.81 1.24
N ASN A 342 -8.87 27.01 0.86
CA ASN A 342 -7.95 26.00 0.36
C ASN A 342 -6.54 26.22 0.95
N PRO A 343 -6.29 25.76 2.20
CA PRO A 343 -4.98 25.91 2.86
C PRO A 343 -3.83 25.26 2.07
N ASN A 344 -4.13 24.22 1.28
CA ASN A 344 -3.15 23.61 0.38
C ASN A 344 -2.60 24.62 -0.63
N PHE A 345 -3.48 25.34 -1.33
CA PHE A 345 -3.09 26.38 -2.28
C PHE A 345 -2.25 27.48 -1.62
N PHE A 346 -2.67 27.94 -0.44
CA PHE A 346 -1.91 28.92 0.35
C PHE A 346 -0.48 28.46 0.61
N MET A 347 -0.32 27.22 1.09
CA MET A 347 1.00 26.67 1.41
C MET A 347 1.88 26.51 0.16
N ILE A 348 1.31 26.09 -0.96
CA ILE A 348 2.03 25.95 -2.23
C ILE A 348 2.56 27.31 -2.70
N LYS A 349 1.70 28.33 -2.70
CA LYS A 349 2.06 29.69 -3.14
C LYS A 349 3.16 30.31 -2.26
N ASN A 350 3.13 30.03 -0.96
CA ASN A 350 4.09 30.54 0.02
C ASN A 350 5.30 29.62 0.26
N ARG A 351 5.39 28.48 -0.44
CA ARG A 351 6.45 27.45 -0.25
C ARG A 351 6.51 26.87 1.17
N ASP A 352 5.37 26.81 1.86
CA ASP A 352 5.23 26.42 3.27
C ASP A 352 4.87 24.93 3.46
N TRP A 353 5.49 24.03 2.70
CA TRP A 353 5.14 22.60 2.65
C TRP A 353 5.21 21.86 4.01
N ASN A 354 6.08 22.32 4.91
CA ASN A 354 6.25 21.70 6.24
C ASN A 354 5.40 22.37 7.33
N ALA A 355 4.64 23.41 6.99
CA ALA A 355 3.85 24.15 7.96
C ALA A 355 2.55 23.43 8.33
N TYR A 356 1.99 23.71 9.51
CA TYR A 356 0.81 23.09 10.11
C TYR A 356 -0.33 24.11 10.24
N PRO A 357 -1.26 24.15 9.28
CA PRO A 357 -2.46 24.98 9.35
C PRO A 357 -3.33 24.69 10.57
N LEU A 358 -3.67 25.72 11.35
CA LEU A 358 -4.68 25.68 12.40
C LEU A 358 -5.97 26.28 11.84
N VAL A 359 -6.67 25.48 11.04
CA VAL A 359 -7.82 25.88 10.21
C VAL A 359 -8.94 24.86 10.35
N PHE A 360 -10.15 25.20 9.90
CA PHE A 360 -11.34 24.33 9.93
C PHE A 360 -11.82 23.86 11.33
N LEU A 361 -11.20 24.34 12.42
CA LEU A 361 -11.54 23.95 13.79
C LEU A 361 -13.03 24.09 14.12
N LYS A 362 -13.69 25.12 13.57
CA LYS A 362 -15.13 25.37 13.75
C LYS A 362 -16.04 24.28 13.18
N TYR A 363 -15.55 23.44 12.27
CA TYR A 363 -16.31 22.36 11.65
C TYR A 363 -16.17 21.02 12.38
N ILE A 364 -15.27 20.94 13.38
CA ILE A 364 -15.01 19.70 14.13
C ILE A 364 -16.09 19.56 15.22
N PRO A 365 -16.91 18.49 15.20
CA PRO A 365 -17.94 18.29 16.23
C PRO A 365 -17.32 18.04 17.61
N LYS A 366 -17.81 18.75 18.63
CA LYS A 366 -17.24 18.74 19.99
C LYS A 366 -17.39 17.39 20.71
N ASP A 367 -18.36 16.58 20.30
CA ASP A 367 -18.73 15.27 20.85
C ASP A 367 -17.97 14.09 20.20
N THR A 368 -17.02 14.37 19.30
CA THR A 368 -16.27 13.33 18.57
C THR A 368 -14.86 13.12 19.13
N VAL A 369 -13.82 13.35 18.32
CA VAL A 369 -12.41 13.19 18.69
C VAL A 369 -11.73 14.55 18.77
N SER A 370 -10.54 14.59 19.36
CA SER A 370 -9.85 15.85 19.60
C SER A 370 -9.45 16.57 18.29
N PRO A 371 -9.49 17.92 18.25
CA PRO A 371 -9.18 18.66 17.03
C PRO A 371 -7.79 18.36 16.44
N ASN A 372 -6.78 18.13 17.27
CA ASN A 372 -5.45 17.76 16.81
C ASN A 372 -5.44 16.42 16.05
N LEU A 373 -6.29 15.46 16.40
CA LEU A 373 -6.40 14.20 15.67
C LEU A 373 -7.06 14.40 14.31
N VAL A 374 -8.15 15.16 14.26
CA VAL A 374 -8.84 15.49 12.99
C VAL A 374 -7.91 16.21 12.02
N LEU A 375 -7.20 17.25 12.48
CA LEU A 375 -6.23 17.98 11.65
C LEU A 375 -5.09 17.09 11.14
N SER A 376 -4.67 16.10 11.94
CA SER A 376 -3.64 15.15 11.54
C SER A 376 -4.09 14.23 10.42
N ILE A 377 -5.35 13.79 10.45
CA ILE A 377 -5.97 13.02 9.38
C ILE A 377 -6.13 13.87 8.13
N ILE A 378 -6.65 15.10 8.24
CA ILE A 378 -6.79 16.02 7.09
C ILE A 378 -5.42 16.24 6.41
N ARG A 379 -4.36 16.42 7.20
CA ARG A 379 -2.99 16.57 6.67
C ARG A 379 -2.57 15.36 5.83
N MET A 380 -2.80 14.16 6.34
CA MET A 380 -2.37 12.92 5.69
C MET A 380 -3.21 12.58 4.46
N GLU A 381 -4.52 12.83 4.52
CA GLU A 381 -5.48 12.40 3.50
C GLU A 381 -5.54 13.34 2.29
N SER A 382 -5.57 14.65 2.54
CA SER A 382 -5.80 15.65 1.47
C SER A 382 -4.74 16.74 1.44
N PHE A 383 -3.86 16.77 2.44
CA PHE A 383 -2.94 17.88 2.66
C PHE A 383 -3.68 19.24 2.64
N TYR A 384 -4.87 19.25 3.27
CA TYR A 384 -5.81 20.36 3.38
C TYR A 384 -6.45 20.84 2.06
N ASN A 385 -6.45 20.04 1.00
CA ASN A 385 -7.16 20.36 -0.22
C ASN A 385 -8.63 19.92 -0.10
N PRO A 386 -9.61 20.86 -0.04
CA PRO A 386 -11.03 20.52 0.15
C PRO A 386 -11.66 19.80 -1.05
N ILE A 387 -11.02 19.86 -2.21
CA ILE A 387 -11.49 19.17 -3.42
C ILE A 387 -10.51 18.08 -3.85
N ALA A 388 -9.71 17.54 -2.91
CA ALA A 388 -8.90 16.36 -3.14
C ALA A 388 -9.76 15.18 -3.57
N ARG A 389 -9.29 14.43 -4.58
CA ARG A 389 -9.94 13.23 -5.09
C ARG A 389 -8.90 12.14 -5.29
N THR A 390 -9.20 10.92 -4.85
CA THR A 390 -8.44 9.75 -5.30
C THR A 390 -8.93 9.35 -6.69
N TYR A 391 -8.11 9.58 -7.72
CA TYR A 391 -8.26 8.89 -8.99
C TYR A 391 -7.69 7.48 -8.81
N TRP A 392 -8.54 6.46 -8.73
CA TRP A 392 -8.08 5.15 -9.17
C TRP A 392 -7.80 5.26 -10.67
N ALA A 393 -6.70 4.67 -11.15
CA ALA A 393 -6.16 4.82 -12.51
C ALA A 393 -7.07 4.30 -13.66
N PHE A 394 -8.36 4.10 -13.38
CA PHE A 394 -9.35 3.47 -14.24
C PHE A 394 -10.70 4.22 -14.06
N PRO A 395 -11.19 4.96 -15.08
CA PRO A 395 -12.42 5.78 -15.03
C PRO A 395 -13.70 5.01 -14.68
N ASP A 396 -13.65 3.68 -14.78
CA ASP A 396 -14.72 2.72 -14.58
C ASP A 396 -14.80 2.16 -13.14
N LYS A 397 -13.79 2.42 -12.29
CA LYS A 397 -13.79 1.96 -10.88
C LYS A 397 -14.33 3.04 -9.94
N LYS A 398 -15.62 2.91 -9.58
CA LYS A 398 -16.41 3.70 -8.61
C LYS A 398 -15.89 3.69 -7.15
N SER A 399 -14.61 3.95 -6.90
CA SER A 399 -14.14 4.23 -5.53
C SER A 399 -13.32 5.50 -5.51
N THR A 400 -13.98 6.64 -5.74
CA THR A 400 -13.39 7.96 -5.48
C THR A 400 -13.71 8.36 -4.05
N THR A 401 -12.69 8.60 -3.22
CA THR A 401 -12.84 9.40 -2.00
C THR A 401 -12.67 10.86 -2.34
N VAL A 402 -13.42 11.74 -1.68
CA VAL A 402 -13.43 13.17 -1.96
C VAL A 402 -13.29 13.96 -0.66
N GLY A 403 -12.64 15.12 -0.74
CA GLY A 403 -12.64 16.08 0.36
C GLY A 403 -11.47 15.98 1.33
N LEU A 404 -11.55 16.79 2.38
CA LEU A 404 -10.49 16.96 3.37
C LEU A 404 -10.10 15.67 4.09
N MET A 405 -11.08 14.83 4.40
CA MET A 405 -10.90 13.61 5.20
C MET A 405 -10.99 12.32 4.37
N GLN A 406 -11.13 12.43 3.04
CA GLN A 406 -11.15 11.29 2.11
C GLN A 406 -12.11 10.15 2.53
N VAL A 407 -13.30 10.51 2.99
CA VAL A 407 -14.34 9.53 3.37
C VAL A 407 -15.00 8.98 2.10
N LYS A 408 -15.23 7.66 2.05
CA LYS A 408 -16.03 7.02 0.98
C LYS A 408 -17.52 7.28 1.22
N ASP A 409 -18.31 7.39 0.15
CA ASP A 409 -19.76 7.62 0.27
C ASP A 409 -20.44 6.56 1.14
N SER A 410 -20.09 5.28 0.96
CA SER A 410 -20.60 4.18 1.79
C SER A 410 -20.25 4.33 3.28
N THR A 411 -19.06 4.85 3.59
CA THR A 411 -18.65 5.16 4.96
C THR A 411 -19.42 6.37 5.50
N GLY A 412 -19.63 7.40 4.69
CA GLY A 412 -20.45 8.57 5.04
C GLY A 412 -21.90 8.17 5.35
N MET A 413 -22.52 7.35 4.50
CA MET A 413 -23.86 6.80 4.71
C MET A 413 -23.93 5.94 5.98
N PHE A 414 -22.93 5.09 6.21
CA PHE A 414 -22.82 4.30 7.43
C PHE A 414 -22.78 5.19 8.68
N VAL A 415 -21.94 6.22 8.67
CA VAL A 415 -21.82 7.18 9.76
C VAL A 415 -23.13 7.93 9.98
N ALA A 416 -23.73 8.44 8.90
CA ALA A 416 -24.98 9.17 8.97
C ALA A 416 -26.10 8.33 9.61
N LYS A 417 -26.24 7.08 9.17
CA LYS A 417 -27.19 6.14 9.77
C LYS A 417 -26.85 5.82 11.24
N ARG A 418 -25.58 5.56 11.55
CA ARG A 418 -25.15 5.12 12.89
C ARG A 418 -25.32 6.19 13.95
N PHE A 419 -25.11 7.46 13.60
CA PHE A 419 -25.17 8.59 14.52
C PHE A 419 -26.40 9.49 14.31
N ASN A 420 -27.40 9.01 13.55
CA ASN A 420 -28.63 9.73 13.24
C ASN A 420 -28.37 11.16 12.69
N LEU A 421 -27.42 11.28 11.76
CA LEU A 421 -27.07 12.53 11.09
C LEU A 421 -27.73 12.57 9.70
N PRO A 422 -28.09 13.74 9.17
CA PRO A 422 -28.49 13.85 7.77
C PRO A 422 -27.32 13.44 6.87
N PHE A 423 -27.60 12.67 5.83
CA PHE A 423 -26.63 12.38 4.78
C PHE A 423 -26.74 13.44 3.67
N VAL A 424 -25.65 14.16 3.44
CA VAL A 424 -25.50 15.14 2.38
C VAL A 424 -24.32 14.71 1.50
N ASP A 425 -24.61 14.45 0.23
CA ASP A 425 -23.62 14.00 -0.76
C ASP A 425 -22.80 15.19 -1.31
N ASP A 426 -22.09 15.87 -0.40
CA ASP A 426 -21.22 17.01 -0.73
C ASP A 426 -19.92 16.94 0.08
N MET A 427 -19.12 15.90 -0.19
CA MET A 427 -17.82 15.70 0.49
C MET A 427 -16.77 16.76 0.11
N LYS A 428 -17.03 17.60 -0.91
CA LYS A 428 -16.16 18.75 -1.24
C LYS A 428 -16.33 19.90 -0.25
N ASN A 429 -17.47 19.99 0.42
CA ASN A 429 -17.71 20.96 1.46
C ASN A 429 -16.95 20.57 2.74
N PRO A 430 -16.05 21.43 3.24
CA PRO A 430 -15.30 21.18 4.47
C PRO A 430 -16.18 20.79 5.66
N LYS A 431 -17.37 21.37 5.79
CA LYS A 431 -18.32 21.07 6.87
C LYS A 431 -18.69 19.58 6.87
N TYR A 432 -19.15 19.05 5.74
CA TYR A 432 -19.63 17.67 5.65
C TYR A 432 -18.47 16.66 5.63
N SER A 433 -17.38 16.97 4.93
CA SER A 433 -16.17 16.13 4.92
C SER A 433 -15.62 15.92 6.34
N ILE A 434 -15.53 17.00 7.12
CA ILE A 434 -15.05 16.95 8.51
C ILE A 434 -16.07 16.30 9.43
N LEU A 435 -17.37 16.59 9.26
CA LEU A 435 -18.44 15.96 10.05
C LEU A 435 -18.37 14.44 9.94
N TYR A 436 -18.48 13.88 8.74
CA TYR A 436 -18.52 12.43 8.56
C TYR A 436 -17.17 11.77 8.89
N GLY A 437 -16.05 12.41 8.54
CA GLY A 437 -14.72 11.90 8.87
C GLY A 437 -14.46 11.87 10.39
N SER A 438 -14.90 12.90 11.11
CA SER A 438 -14.74 12.96 12.58
C SER A 438 -15.59 11.90 13.28
N TYR A 439 -16.84 11.68 12.85
CA TYR A 439 -17.68 10.62 13.42
C TYR A 439 -17.22 9.21 13.03
N TYR A 440 -16.70 9.01 11.81
CA TYR A 440 -16.08 7.72 11.46
C TYR A 440 -14.86 7.44 12.34
N LEU A 441 -14.02 8.46 12.55
CA LEU A 441 -12.85 8.37 13.41
C LEU A 441 -13.23 8.12 14.87
N TYR A 442 -14.28 8.78 15.36
CA TYR A 442 -14.86 8.54 16.69
C TYR A 442 -15.39 7.11 16.83
N TYR A 443 -16.07 6.58 15.79
CA TYR A 443 -16.52 5.20 15.77
C TYR A 443 -15.37 4.22 15.91
N VAL A 444 -14.32 4.31 15.08
CA VAL A 444 -13.18 3.39 15.19
C VAL A 444 -12.36 3.62 16.45
N TYR A 445 -12.28 4.85 16.96
CA TYR A 445 -11.62 5.14 18.23
C TYR A 445 -12.34 4.49 19.42
N SER A 446 -13.67 4.54 19.42
CA SER A 446 -14.51 3.89 20.43
C SER A 446 -14.44 2.37 20.32
N LEU A 447 -14.45 1.83 19.09
CA LEU A 447 -14.32 0.39 18.82
C LEU A 447 -13.05 -0.21 19.44
N TRP A 448 -11.96 0.55 19.48
CA TRP A 448 -10.69 0.11 20.03
C TRP A 448 -10.44 0.57 21.47
N ASN A 449 -11.49 0.79 22.27
CA ASN A 449 -11.39 1.24 23.66
C ASN A 449 -10.48 2.48 23.81
N LYS A 450 -10.62 3.44 22.90
CA LYS A 450 -9.82 4.68 22.85
C LYS A 450 -8.32 4.44 22.60
N ASN A 451 -7.95 3.31 21.98
CA ASN A 451 -6.59 3.10 21.47
C ASN A 451 -6.36 3.93 20.19
N LEU A 452 -5.63 5.03 20.35
CA LEU A 452 -5.33 5.97 19.28
C LEU A 452 -4.64 5.32 18.07
N VAL A 453 -3.70 4.40 18.33
CA VAL A 453 -2.87 3.78 17.29
C VAL A 453 -3.73 2.88 16.40
N LYS A 454 -4.55 2.01 17.01
CA LYS A 454 -5.48 1.14 16.27
C LYS A 454 -6.57 1.94 15.53
N ALA A 455 -7.04 3.03 16.12
CA ALA A 455 -8.01 3.92 15.49
C ALA A 455 -7.45 4.56 14.21
N VAL A 456 -6.24 5.13 14.27
CA VAL A 456 -5.54 5.70 13.10
C VAL A 456 -5.30 4.63 12.04
N ALA A 457 -4.84 3.44 12.43
CA ALA A 457 -4.64 2.33 11.49
C ALA A 457 -5.96 1.89 10.84
N SER A 458 -7.07 1.92 11.58
CA SER A 458 -8.40 1.51 11.11
C SER A 458 -9.07 2.55 10.23
N TYR A 459 -8.71 3.82 10.40
CA TYR A 459 -9.19 4.87 9.52
C TYR A 459 -8.75 4.60 8.07
N ASN A 460 -7.48 4.25 7.88
CA ASN A 460 -6.90 3.96 6.56
C ASN A 460 -7.21 2.53 6.05
N ALA A 461 -6.96 1.51 6.87
CA ALA A 461 -7.08 0.12 6.42
C ALA A 461 -8.44 -0.52 6.69
N GLY A 462 -9.32 0.15 7.43
CA GLY A 462 -10.58 -0.41 7.91
C GLY A 462 -10.41 -1.29 9.16
N PRO A 463 -11.37 -1.27 10.11
CA PRO A 463 -11.25 -1.98 11.38
C PRO A 463 -11.18 -3.50 11.23
N GLY A 464 -11.84 -4.09 10.23
CA GLY A 464 -11.80 -5.54 9.98
C GLY A 464 -10.45 -6.06 9.46
N ASN A 465 -9.59 -5.19 8.92
CA ASN A 465 -8.20 -5.56 8.63
C ASN A 465 -7.33 -5.42 9.87
N VAL A 466 -7.50 -4.33 10.62
CA VAL A 466 -6.74 -4.07 11.85
C VAL A 466 -7.03 -5.11 12.95
N SER A 467 -8.24 -5.67 13.00
CA SER A 467 -8.59 -6.74 13.94
C SER A 467 -7.80 -8.04 13.74
N LYS A 468 -7.14 -8.20 12.59
CA LYS A 468 -6.29 -9.36 12.27
C LYS A 468 -4.81 -9.09 12.57
N TYR A 469 -4.44 -7.86 12.89
CA TYR A 469 -3.06 -7.53 13.21
C TYR A 469 -2.71 -8.09 14.58
N LYS A 470 -1.49 -8.61 14.70
CA LYS A 470 -0.96 -9.07 15.98
C LYS A 470 -0.97 -7.93 16.99
N ASP A 471 -1.46 -8.21 18.20
CA ASP A 471 -1.49 -7.22 19.27
C ASP A 471 -0.23 -7.27 20.11
N PHE A 472 0.16 -6.14 20.66
CA PHE A 472 1.36 -6.01 21.48
C PHE A 472 1.08 -5.07 22.65
N ASN A 473 1.63 -5.43 23.82
CA ASN A 473 1.65 -4.50 24.97
C ASN A 473 2.42 -3.22 24.63
N ASP A 474 3.48 -3.36 23.83
CA ASP A 474 4.23 -2.23 23.30
C ASP A 474 3.57 -1.72 22.01
N TRP A 475 2.89 -0.58 22.10
CA TRP A 475 2.20 -0.01 20.95
C TRP A 475 3.16 0.35 19.78
N LEU A 476 4.45 0.57 20.03
CA LEU A 476 5.43 0.79 18.96
C LEU A 476 5.78 -0.52 18.24
N LEU A 477 5.80 -1.65 18.94
CA LEU A 477 5.90 -2.96 18.29
C LEU A 477 4.68 -3.20 17.41
N PHE A 478 3.46 -2.89 17.90
CA PHE A 478 2.26 -2.95 17.06
C PHE A 478 2.42 -2.13 15.78
N VAL A 479 2.90 -0.88 15.87
CA VAL A 479 3.13 -0.03 14.69
C VAL A 479 4.12 -0.69 13.72
N GLU A 480 5.24 -1.21 14.20
CA GLU A 480 6.24 -1.85 13.33
C GLU A 480 5.72 -3.16 12.69
N HIS A 481 4.79 -3.83 13.36
CA HIS A 481 4.15 -5.06 12.90
C HIS A 481 2.92 -4.88 12.01
N ILE A 482 2.53 -3.64 11.67
CA ILE A 482 1.47 -3.43 10.69
C ILE A 482 1.93 -4.03 9.34
N PRO A 483 1.29 -5.08 8.79
CA PRO A 483 1.80 -5.80 7.60
C PRO A 483 1.79 -4.95 6.34
N ASN A 484 0.74 -4.14 6.18
CA ASN A 484 0.63 -3.22 5.06
C ASN A 484 1.58 -2.04 5.27
N THR A 485 2.64 -1.95 4.46
CA THR A 485 3.68 -0.92 4.58
C THR A 485 3.15 0.50 4.37
N ILE A 486 2.15 0.68 3.51
CA ILE A 486 1.48 1.97 3.28
C ILE A 486 0.75 2.39 4.55
N ASN A 487 -0.03 1.49 5.16
CA ASN A 487 -0.74 1.77 6.40
C ASN A 487 0.23 2.00 7.57
N ARG A 488 1.32 1.22 7.66
CA ARG A 488 2.39 1.43 8.65
C ARG A 488 2.98 2.84 8.54
N HIS A 489 3.27 3.30 7.32
CA HIS A 489 3.74 4.65 7.08
C HIS A 489 2.69 5.70 7.44
N TYR A 490 1.43 5.47 7.06
CA TYR A 490 0.29 6.31 7.37
C TYR A 490 0.16 6.55 8.89
N VAL A 491 0.18 5.48 9.68
CA VAL A 491 0.08 5.54 11.14
C VAL A 491 1.22 6.38 11.74
N LYS A 492 2.48 6.11 11.36
CA LYS A 492 3.63 6.89 11.84
C LYS A 492 3.52 8.37 11.50
N LYS A 493 3.09 8.71 10.28
CA LYS A 493 2.90 10.10 9.83
C LYS A 493 1.79 10.80 10.59
N VAL A 494 0.60 10.20 10.69
CA VAL A 494 -0.53 10.77 11.42
C VAL A 494 -0.20 10.96 12.90
N LEU A 495 0.45 9.99 13.55
CA LEU A 495 0.87 10.15 14.94
C LEU A 495 1.92 11.24 15.11
N ASN A 496 2.85 11.40 14.17
CA ASN A 496 3.77 12.54 14.19
C ASN A 496 3.00 13.87 14.13
N PHE A 497 2.05 14.00 13.20
CA PHE A 497 1.22 15.19 13.07
C PHE A 497 0.35 15.44 14.30
N TYR A 498 -0.17 14.37 14.92
CA TYR A 498 -1.00 14.43 16.12
C TYR A 498 -0.27 15.13 17.24
N TRP A 499 1.00 14.80 17.46
CA TRP A 499 1.82 15.42 18.50
C TRP A 499 2.17 16.87 18.19
N HIS A 500 2.44 17.20 16.92
CA HIS A 500 2.65 18.59 16.50
C HIS A 500 1.42 19.44 16.76
N TYR A 501 0.24 18.98 16.36
CA TYR A 501 -1.01 19.69 16.61
C TYR A 501 -1.39 19.74 18.08
N LYS A 502 -1.13 18.67 18.84
CA LYS A 502 -1.37 18.65 20.28
C LYS A 502 -0.51 19.71 20.98
N TYR A 503 0.76 19.80 20.62
CA TYR A 503 1.67 20.82 21.13
C TYR A 503 1.23 22.24 20.75
N ALA A 504 0.74 22.44 19.52
CA ALA A 504 0.28 23.74 19.03
C ALA A 504 -1.02 24.24 19.67
N LEU A 505 -1.91 23.32 20.06
CA LEU A 505 -3.23 23.65 20.65
C LEU A 505 -3.19 23.69 22.19
N ALA A 506 -2.12 23.19 22.81
CA ALA A 506 -1.89 23.34 24.24
C ALA A 506 -1.29 24.72 24.63
N ARG A 507 -0.99 25.55 23.63
CA ARG A 507 -0.47 26.92 23.72
C ARG A 507 -1.43 27.86 23.01
#